data_AF-K2AX99-F1
#
_entry.id   AF-K2AX99-F1
#
_cell.length_a   1.000
_cell.length_b   1.000
_cell.length_c   1.000
_cell.angle_alpha   90.00
_cell.angle_beta   90.00
_cell.angle_gamma   90.00
#
_symmetry.space_group_name_H-M   'P 1'
#
loop_
_entity.id
_entity.type
_entity.pdbx_description
1 polymer ?
#
loop_
_entity_poly.entity_id
_entity_poly.type
_entity_poly.pdbx_seq_one_letter_code
_entity_poly.pdbx_strand_id
1 'polypeptide(L)'
;MASHTKQNRIKRHACIGLISLFNMSFMPILSFASPSVHDLLDYGPPENMSGPMAATATFQQKANTSGGTDASSVSKVTLRYFTSTDCSGSTAGTYNTPDGTSYSINTSTTFGLNSVSTYGVGNTQLSLNMSTINSVAIFLKSTNNNTPQADFTGSCGTNPSFCCVRIDCSSGTECTQVGGIGTQNFQLKTTAAIGDPADGGVIGCMNGELNNLVVPAADNSTGTKQWGGYGTTTNATSTTDGATNTSTIVAALGAGTTYAAGICNAYTTTGGFTTGWFLPAGNNSGASGQLNCLYTNKA
;
A
#
# COMPACT_ATOMS: atom_id res chain seq x y z
N MET A 1 26.79 -16.75 -18.13
CA MET A 1 25.40 -16.85 -17.60
C MET A 1 25.38 -16.11 -16.28
N ALA A 2 24.67 -14.98 -16.18
CA ALA A 2 24.63 -14.17 -14.96
C ALA A 2 23.49 -14.64 -14.03
N SER A 3 23.67 -14.53 -12.72
CA SER A 3 22.74 -15.09 -11.73
C SER A 3 21.56 -14.17 -11.46
N HIS A 4 20.33 -14.65 -11.69
CA HIS A 4 19.11 -14.03 -11.17
C HIS A 4 19.03 -14.26 -9.64
N THR A 5 19.54 -13.30 -8.85
CA THR A 5 19.50 -13.40 -7.38
C THR A 5 18.61 -12.32 -6.77
N LYS A 6 17.49 -12.76 -6.19
CA LYS A 6 16.71 -12.08 -5.14
C LYS A 6 16.21 -10.65 -5.42
N GLN A 7 15.23 -10.53 -6.32
CA GLN A 7 14.04 -9.71 -6.06
C GLN A 7 13.12 -10.41 -5.01
N ASN A 8 13.71 -10.91 -3.92
CA ASN A 8 12.95 -11.41 -2.77
C ASN A 8 12.35 -10.20 -2.08
N ARG A 9 11.07 -9.90 -2.36
CA ARG A 9 10.27 -9.02 -1.51
C ARG A 9 10.35 -9.59 -0.09
N ILE A 10 11.07 -8.88 0.80
CA ILE A 10 10.98 -9.10 2.24
C ILE A 10 9.49 -9.01 2.57
N LYS A 11 8.89 -10.12 2.98
CA LYS A 11 7.46 -10.18 3.32
C LYS A 11 7.28 -9.35 4.59
N ARG A 12 6.48 -8.28 4.51
CA ARG A 12 6.28 -7.29 5.60
C ARG A 12 4.90 -7.36 6.23
N HIS A 13 3.94 -8.04 5.61
CA HIS A 13 2.56 -7.96 6.05
C HIS A 13 2.22 -9.10 7.03
N ALA A 14 2.18 -8.80 8.33
CA ALA A 14 1.87 -9.75 9.39
C ALA A 14 0.36 -9.74 9.69
N CYS A 15 -0.31 -10.88 9.62
CA CYS A 15 -1.75 -11.00 9.81
C CYS A 15 -2.08 -11.36 11.28
N ILE A 16 -2.08 -10.33 12.13
CA ILE A 16 -2.59 -10.32 13.51
C ILE A 16 -3.21 -8.94 13.79
N GLY A 17 -4.27 -8.89 14.60
CA GLY A 17 -4.86 -7.63 15.05
C GLY A 17 -3.94 -6.83 16.00
N LEU A 18 -3.43 -5.71 15.48
CA LEU A 18 -2.92 -4.49 16.16
C LEU A 18 -1.99 -4.63 17.38
N ILE A 19 -0.68 -4.37 17.18
CA ILE A 19 0.33 -3.94 18.17
C ILE A 19 1.54 -3.21 17.44
N SER A 20 2.30 -2.29 18.09
CA SER A 20 3.31 -1.29 17.58
C SER A 20 4.86 -1.60 17.51
N LEU A 21 5.66 -0.65 16.92
CA LEU A 21 7.03 -0.09 17.25
C LEU A 21 8.35 -0.48 16.52
N PHE A 22 9.15 0.53 16.06
CA PHE A 22 10.60 0.63 15.63
C PHE A 22 10.88 1.98 14.91
N ASN A 23 11.98 2.10 14.14
CA ASN A 23 12.03 2.86 12.87
C ASN A 23 13.18 2.41 11.91
N MET A 24 13.08 2.78 10.60
CA MET A 24 14.19 2.90 9.60
C MET A 24 14.87 1.60 9.04
N SER A 25 15.61 1.54 7.91
CA SER A 25 15.76 2.28 6.61
C SER A 25 16.83 1.52 5.71
N PHE A 26 17.35 1.84 4.50
CA PHE A 26 17.20 2.87 3.43
C PHE A 26 18.03 2.45 2.16
N MET A 27 17.70 2.96 0.94
CA MET A 27 18.61 3.29 -0.21
C MET A 27 19.45 2.20 -0.97
N PRO A 28 20.07 2.49 -2.17
CA PRO A 28 19.76 3.45 -3.26
C PRO A 28 19.92 2.89 -4.73
N ILE A 29 19.79 3.78 -5.76
CA ILE A 29 20.31 3.68 -7.18
C ILE A 29 19.53 2.79 -8.20
N LEU A 30 19.28 3.14 -9.49
CA LEU A 30 19.17 4.43 -10.24
C LEU A 30 18.54 4.26 -11.67
N SER A 31 18.00 5.36 -12.24
CA SER A 31 17.89 5.78 -13.66
C SER A 31 17.64 4.80 -14.85
N PHE A 32 16.44 4.91 -15.45
CA PHE A 32 16.23 5.39 -16.84
C PHE A 32 14.89 6.16 -16.92
N ALA A 33 14.64 6.95 -17.95
CA ALA A 33 13.59 7.99 -17.94
C ALA A 33 12.15 7.46 -18.07
N SER A 34 11.30 7.87 -17.12
CA SER A 34 9.82 7.84 -17.21
C SER A 34 9.29 9.19 -17.75
N PRO A 35 7.97 9.35 -17.99
CA PRO A 35 7.36 10.69 -18.02
C PRO A 35 7.70 11.48 -16.75
N SER A 36 7.76 12.81 -16.87
CA SER A 36 7.90 13.66 -15.69
C SER A 36 6.58 13.65 -14.93
N VAL A 37 6.65 13.85 -13.62
CA VAL A 37 5.47 13.74 -12.75
C VAL A 37 4.77 15.09 -12.60
N HIS A 38 5.39 16.18 -13.07
CA HIS A 38 4.67 17.42 -13.38
C HIS A 38 3.62 17.20 -14.48
N ASP A 39 3.86 16.28 -15.42
CA ASP A 39 2.86 15.91 -16.42
C ASP A 39 1.70 15.08 -15.83
N LEU A 40 1.92 14.44 -14.67
CA LEU A 40 0.95 13.54 -14.02
C LEU A 40 0.09 14.23 -12.95
N LEU A 41 0.59 15.32 -12.35
CA LEU A 41 -0.06 16.03 -11.25
C LEU A 41 -0.39 17.48 -11.62
N ASP A 42 -1.68 17.78 -11.77
CA ASP A 42 -2.17 19.13 -12.06
C ASP A 42 -2.33 19.94 -10.77
N TYR A 43 -1.97 21.23 -10.76
CA TYR A 43 -1.98 22.08 -9.57
C TYR A 43 -2.83 23.35 -9.75
N GLY A 44 -3.68 23.65 -8.76
CA GLY A 44 -4.52 24.86 -8.74
C GLY A 44 -5.78 24.67 -7.89
N PRO A 45 -6.53 25.75 -7.60
CA PRO A 45 -7.89 25.62 -7.07
C PRO A 45 -8.82 25.02 -8.15
N PRO A 46 -9.90 24.31 -7.78
CA PRO A 46 -10.68 23.49 -8.73
C PRO A 46 -11.18 24.23 -9.97
N GLU A 47 -11.55 25.51 -9.84
CA GLU A 47 -12.01 26.37 -10.93
C GLU A 47 -10.91 26.77 -11.92
N ASN A 48 -9.63 26.73 -11.51
CA ASN A 48 -8.49 26.92 -12.41
C ASN A 48 -7.93 25.58 -12.95
N MET A 49 -8.38 24.42 -12.43
CA MET A 49 -8.12 23.10 -13.01
C MET A 49 -9.04 22.83 -14.22
N SER A 50 -9.40 23.87 -14.98
CA SER A 50 -10.42 23.86 -16.03
C SER A 50 -9.88 24.38 -17.36
N GLY A 51 -9.09 23.55 -18.03
CA GLY A 51 -8.66 23.77 -19.41
C GLY A 51 -7.35 23.08 -19.76
N PRO A 52 -7.15 22.71 -21.04
CA PRO A 52 -7.67 21.48 -21.68
C PRO A 52 -7.28 20.15 -20.99
N MET A 53 -6.95 20.17 -19.70
CA MET A 53 -6.47 19.05 -18.90
C MET A 53 -7.47 18.78 -17.77
N ALA A 54 -8.26 17.72 -17.89
CA ALA A 54 -9.24 17.35 -16.87
C ALA A 54 -8.57 16.56 -15.74
N ALA A 55 -8.97 16.80 -14.50
CA ALA A 55 -8.51 16.00 -13.36
C ALA A 55 -9.36 14.72 -13.21
N THR A 56 -8.73 13.55 -13.15
CA THR A 56 -9.38 12.26 -12.84
C THR A 56 -9.76 12.14 -11.35
N ALA A 57 -9.09 12.89 -10.48
CA ALA A 57 -9.47 13.13 -9.08
C ALA A 57 -8.66 14.31 -8.51
N THR A 58 -9.24 15.03 -7.55
CA THR A 58 -8.59 16.15 -6.83
C THR A 58 -8.27 15.76 -5.40
N PHE A 59 -7.13 16.23 -4.88
CA PHE A 59 -6.60 15.91 -3.56
C PHE A 59 -6.23 17.20 -2.81
N GLN A 60 -6.45 17.22 -1.50
CA GLN A 60 -5.97 18.28 -0.61
C GLN A 60 -5.32 17.69 0.63
N GLN A 61 -4.12 18.17 0.96
CA GLN A 61 -3.48 17.84 2.23
C GLN A 61 -4.24 18.53 3.39
N LYS A 62 -4.37 17.83 4.51
CA LYS A 62 -4.78 18.40 5.80
C LYS A 62 -3.65 18.22 6.80
N ALA A 63 -3.61 19.11 7.80
CA ALA A 63 -2.65 19.02 8.90
C ALA A 63 -2.87 17.70 9.67
N ASN A 64 -1.78 17.07 10.11
CA ASN A 64 -1.83 15.83 10.87
C ASN A 64 -2.47 16.04 12.25
N THR A 65 -3.52 15.27 12.55
CA THR A 65 -4.23 15.30 13.85
C THR A 65 -3.69 14.28 14.85
N SER A 66 -2.93 13.28 14.37
CA SER A 66 -2.34 12.18 15.16
C SER A 66 -0.85 12.41 15.50
N GLY A 67 -0.34 13.64 15.33
CA GLY A 67 1.04 14.00 15.60
C GLY A 67 2.04 13.61 14.50
N GLY A 68 3.28 14.09 14.64
CA GLY A 68 4.29 14.09 13.59
C GLY A 68 4.32 15.40 12.79
N THR A 69 5.30 15.55 11.91
CA THR A 69 5.45 16.74 11.04
C THR A 69 4.75 16.53 9.71
N ASP A 70 3.91 17.48 9.30
CA ASP A 70 3.32 17.53 7.97
C ASP A 70 4.41 17.46 6.89
N ALA A 71 4.24 16.55 5.92
CA ALA A 71 5.12 16.51 4.76
C ALA A 71 4.86 17.72 3.86
N SER A 72 5.90 18.50 3.57
CA SER A 72 5.85 19.56 2.55
C SER A 72 6.02 19.05 1.12
N SER A 73 6.26 17.74 0.95
CA SER A 73 6.35 17.11 -0.37
C SER A 73 5.90 15.65 -0.42
N VAL A 74 5.44 15.24 -1.60
CA VAL A 74 5.33 13.83 -2.00
C VAL A 74 6.62 13.48 -2.76
N SER A 75 7.33 12.44 -2.36
CA SER A 75 8.53 11.92 -3.03
C SER A 75 8.27 10.65 -3.85
N LYS A 76 7.11 10.03 -3.69
CA LYS A 76 6.70 8.85 -4.48
C LYS A 76 5.22 8.89 -4.75
N VAL A 77 4.84 8.71 -6.02
CA VAL A 77 3.48 8.31 -6.40
C VAL A 77 3.54 6.89 -6.94
N THR A 78 2.64 6.03 -6.45
CA THR A 78 2.37 4.73 -7.06
C THR A 78 0.95 4.74 -7.62
N LEU A 79 0.77 4.35 -8.87
CA LEU A 79 -0.53 4.08 -9.48
C LEU A 79 -0.69 2.58 -9.69
N ARG A 80 -1.80 2.01 -9.26
CA ARG A 80 -2.18 0.61 -9.53
C ARG A 80 -3.49 0.60 -10.28
N TYR A 81 -3.51 -0.02 -11.45
CA TYR A 81 -4.69 -0.06 -12.33
C TYR A 81 -5.44 -1.39 -12.15
N PHE A 82 -6.77 -1.35 -12.18
CA PHE A 82 -7.63 -2.51 -11.96
C PHE A 82 -8.76 -2.59 -12.98
N THR A 83 -9.16 -3.83 -13.31
CA THR A 83 -10.38 -4.11 -14.07
C THR A 83 -11.64 -4.08 -13.19
N SER A 84 -11.49 -4.05 -11.86
CA SER A 84 -12.55 -3.85 -10.87
C SER A 84 -12.87 -2.35 -10.66
N THR A 85 -14.04 -2.05 -10.09
CA THR A 85 -14.52 -0.67 -9.83
C THR A 85 -14.27 -0.20 -8.40
N ASP A 86 -13.55 -0.98 -7.60
CA ASP A 86 -13.32 -0.78 -6.16
C ASP A 86 -11.86 -1.06 -5.76
N CYS A 87 -10.96 -1.15 -6.75
CA CYS A 87 -9.56 -1.52 -6.58
C CYS A 87 -9.36 -2.88 -5.88
N SER A 88 -10.34 -3.79 -5.95
CA SER A 88 -10.22 -5.17 -5.45
C SER A 88 -9.49 -6.08 -6.43
N GLY A 89 -8.99 -7.22 -5.93
CA GLY A 89 -8.32 -8.24 -6.72
C GLY A 89 -6.87 -7.88 -7.11
N SER A 90 -6.37 -8.55 -8.14
CA SER A 90 -5.00 -8.33 -8.65
C SER A 90 -4.91 -7.08 -9.52
N THR A 91 -3.77 -6.38 -9.44
CA THR A 91 -3.47 -5.25 -10.32
C THR A 91 -3.33 -5.70 -11.77
N ALA A 92 -3.95 -5.00 -12.71
CA ALA A 92 -3.64 -5.12 -14.14
C ALA A 92 -2.25 -4.59 -14.46
N GLY A 93 -1.83 -3.51 -13.78
CA GLY A 93 -0.47 -2.97 -13.85
C GLY A 93 -0.16 -2.05 -12.67
N THR A 94 1.13 -1.79 -12.43
CA THR A 94 1.61 -0.87 -11.38
C THR A 94 2.68 0.05 -11.94
N TYR A 95 2.44 1.35 -11.91
CA TYR A 95 3.44 2.39 -12.20
C TYR A 95 3.97 2.97 -10.89
N ASN A 96 5.25 3.33 -10.89
CA ASN A 96 5.89 4.08 -9.82
C ASN A 96 6.66 5.24 -10.44
N THR A 97 6.59 6.41 -9.83
CA THR A 97 7.46 7.54 -10.19
C THR A 97 8.93 7.19 -9.94
N PRO A 98 9.90 7.85 -10.61
CA PRO A 98 11.31 7.66 -10.30
C PRO A 98 11.64 7.97 -8.83
N ASP A 99 12.79 7.50 -8.37
CA ASP A 99 13.34 7.91 -7.07
C ASP A 99 14.03 9.26 -7.18
N GLY A 100 13.84 10.12 -6.17
CA GLY A 100 14.48 11.45 -6.12
C GLY A 100 13.74 12.55 -6.87
N THR A 101 12.56 12.25 -7.42
CA THR A 101 11.60 13.25 -7.90
C THR A 101 10.61 13.57 -6.78
N SER A 102 10.31 14.86 -6.55
CA SER A 102 9.41 15.29 -5.47
C SER A 102 8.52 16.46 -5.88
N TYR A 103 7.33 16.55 -5.29
CA TYR A 103 6.30 17.55 -5.59
C TYR A 103 5.90 18.26 -4.30
N SER A 104 5.95 19.59 -4.31
CA SER A 104 5.52 20.39 -3.18
C SER A 104 4.03 20.18 -2.91
N ILE A 105 3.68 19.93 -1.65
CA ILE A 105 2.30 19.93 -1.17
C ILE A 105 2.20 20.84 0.06
N ASN A 106 1.01 21.38 0.30
CA ASN A 106 0.69 22.15 1.48
C ASN A 106 -0.83 22.06 1.73
N THR A 107 -1.25 22.49 2.92
CA THR A 107 -2.65 22.42 3.38
C THR A 107 -3.61 23.39 2.68
N SER A 108 -3.10 24.38 1.96
CA SER A 108 -3.88 25.46 1.33
C SER A 108 -4.16 25.26 -0.17
N THR A 109 -3.42 24.38 -0.86
CA THR A 109 -3.58 24.15 -2.31
C THR A 109 -4.05 22.73 -2.63
N THR A 110 -5.01 22.63 -3.53
CA THR A 110 -5.37 21.38 -4.21
C THR A 110 -4.41 21.04 -5.35
N PHE A 111 -4.28 19.74 -5.62
CA PHE A 111 -3.72 19.19 -6.85
C PHE A 111 -4.58 18.01 -7.32
N GLY A 112 -4.35 17.44 -8.50
CA GLY A 112 -5.11 16.29 -8.99
C GLY A 112 -4.30 15.35 -9.87
N LEU A 113 -4.84 14.16 -10.16
CA LEU A 113 -4.30 13.33 -11.24
C LEU A 113 -4.77 13.86 -12.60
N ASN A 114 -3.85 14.07 -13.52
CA ASN A 114 -4.16 14.45 -14.89
C ASN A 114 -4.80 13.30 -15.69
N SER A 115 -5.88 13.56 -16.44
CA SER A 115 -6.62 12.56 -17.22
C SER A 115 -5.81 11.93 -18.35
N VAL A 116 -5.07 12.76 -19.10
CA VAL A 116 -4.28 12.36 -20.27
C VAL A 116 -3.05 11.56 -19.82
N SER A 117 -2.36 11.99 -18.77
CA SER A 117 -1.20 11.26 -18.23
C SER A 117 -1.59 10.01 -17.45
N THR A 118 -2.76 9.98 -16.79
CA THR A 118 -3.29 8.75 -16.19
C THR A 118 -3.55 7.69 -17.26
N TYR A 119 -4.06 8.09 -18.43
CA TYR A 119 -4.20 7.23 -19.60
C TYR A 119 -2.83 6.85 -20.19
N GLY A 120 -1.96 7.84 -20.44
CA GLY A 120 -0.66 7.66 -21.07
C GLY A 120 0.32 6.79 -20.27
N VAL A 121 0.27 6.83 -18.93
CA VAL A 121 1.02 5.90 -18.08
C VAL A 121 0.51 4.47 -18.26
N GLY A 122 -0.81 4.24 -18.17
CA GLY A 122 -1.38 2.90 -18.32
C GLY A 122 -1.19 2.31 -19.72
N ASN A 123 -1.47 3.09 -20.77
CA ASN A 123 -1.33 2.69 -22.17
C ASN A 123 0.14 2.56 -22.60
N THR A 124 0.96 3.59 -22.37
CA THR A 124 2.28 3.72 -23.03
C THR A 124 3.44 3.29 -22.13
N GLN A 125 3.34 3.41 -20.80
CA GLN A 125 4.39 2.96 -19.87
C GLN A 125 4.17 1.53 -19.36
N LEU A 126 2.92 1.06 -19.33
CA LEU A 126 2.55 -0.27 -18.82
C LEU A 126 1.92 -1.21 -19.87
N SER A 127 1.70 -0.74 -21.11
CA SER A 127 1.10 -1.51 -22.21
C SER A 127 -0.27 -2.14 -21.88
N LEU A 128 -1.07 -1.48 -21.03
CA LEU A 128 -2.39 -1.97 -20.63
C LEU A 128 -3.45 -1.64 -21.68
N ASN A 129 -4.42 -2.56 -21.86
CA ASN A 129 -5.64 -2.24 -22.59
C ASN A 129 -6.54 -1.36 -21.70
N MET A 130 -6.39 -0.04 -21.82
CA MET A 130 -7.10 0.93 -20.98
C MET A 130 -8.63 0.84 -21.04
N SER A 131 -9.21 0.34 -22.15
CA SER A 131 -10.66 0.12 -22.26
C SER A 131 -11.22 -0.93 -21.28
N THR A 132 -10.34 -1.71 -20.62
CA THR A 132 -10.70 -2.72 -19.61
C THR A 132 -10.49 -2.25 -18.17
N ILE A 133 -9.94 -1.06 -17.97
CA ILE A 133 -9.56 -0.53 -16.65
C ILE A 133 -10.71 0.34 -16.12
N ASN A 134 -11.21 -0.02 -14.94
CA ASN A 134 -12.38 0.61 -14.31
C ASN A 134 -12.03 1.38 -13.01
N SER A 135 -10.82 1.19 -12.47
CA SER A 135 -10.32 2.00 -11.36
C SER A 135 -8.80 2.08 -11.29
N VAL A 136 -8.31 3.13 -10.62
CA VAL A 136 -6.90 3.32 -10.24
C VAL A 136 -6.80 3.55 -8.73
N ALA A 137 -5.91 2.81 -8.05
CA ALA A 137 -5.53 3.08 -6.67
C ALA A 137 -4.26 3.94 -6.63
N ILE A 138 -4.30 4.99 -5.81
CA ILE A 138 -3.31 6.05 -5.78
C ILE A 138 -2.66 6.10 -4.40
N PHE A 139 -1.35 5.89 -4.36
CA PHE A 139 -0.54 5.94 -3.14
C PHE A 139 0.41 7.13 -3.24
N LEU A 140 0.37 7.99 -2.23
CA LEU A 140 1.30 9.11 -2.07
C LEU A 140 2.24 8.78 -0.90
N LYS A 141 3.53 9.02 -1.05
CA LYS A 141 4.53 8.78 0.01
C LYS A 141 5.49 9.96 0.09
N SER A 142 5.87 10.37 1.29
CA SER A 142 6.82 11.47 1.53
C SER A 142 8.28 11.04 1.37
N THR A 143 8.57 9.74 1.34
CA THR A 143 9.90 9.17 1.06
C THR A 143 9.84 8.12 -0.05
N ASN A 144 10.99 7.74 -0.61
CA ASN A 144 11.10 6.65 -1.59
C ASN A 144 10.91 5.25 -0.96
N ASN A 145 10.96 5.15 0.38
CA ASN A 145 10.66 3.91 1.10
C ASN A 145 9.14 3.68 1.11
N ASN A 146 8.69 2.46 1.45
CA ASN A 146 7.25 2.16 1.48
C ASN A 146 6.45 2.87 2.60
N THR A 147 7.07 3.75 3.40
CA THR A 147 6.46 4.50 4.51
C THR A 147 7.18 5.83 4.71
N PRO A 148 6.50 6.90 5.18
CA PRO A 148 5.05 7.04 5.39
C PRO A 148 4.26 7.01 4.08
N GLN A 149 3.04 6.47 4.11
CA GLN A 149 2.05 6.65 3.05
C GLN A 149 1.03 7.71 3.51
N ALA A 150 0.25 8.25 2.57
CA ALA A 150 -0.83 9.16 2.90
C ALA A 150 -1.98 8.42 3.61
N ASP A 151 -2.60 9.12 4.57
CA ASP A 151 -3.82 8.72 5.26
C ASP A 151 -5.01 9.42 4.61
N PHE A 152 -5.69 8.70 3.71
CA PHE A 152 -6.83 9.18 2.95
C PHE A 152 -8.14 9.04 3.73
N THR A 153 -8.93 10.10 3.71
CA THR A 153 -10.19 10.21 4.47
C THR A 153 -11.37 10.56 3.56
N GLY A 154 -12.59 10.24 3.99
CA GLY A 154 -13.81 10.51 3.22
C GLY A 154 -14.02 9.52 2.08
N SER A 155 -14.30 10.01 0.87
CA SER A 155 -14.81 9.21 -0.26
C SER A 155 -13.79 8.25 -0.91
N CYS A 156 -12.58 8.09 -0.36
CA CYS A 156 -11.49 7.31 -0.99
C CYS A 156 -11.65 5.79 -0.92
N GLY A 157 -12.63 5.30 -0.14
CA GLY A 157 -12.84 3.89 0.18
C GLY A 157 -12.63 3.60 1.66
N THR A 158 -12.70 2.34 2.05
CA THR A 158 -12.55 1.88 3.45
C THR A 158 -11.10 1.67 3.89
N ASN A 159 -10.13 2.00 3.05
CA ASN A 159 -8.70 1.77 3.29
C ASN A 159 -7.95 3.10 3.28
N PRO A 160 -7.35 3.54 4.40
CA PRO A 160 -6.70 4.85 4.45
C PRO A 160 -5.38 4.91 3.69
N SER A 161 -4.75 3.77 3.34
CA SER A 161 -3.40 3.76 2.73
C SER A 161 -3.35 4.14 1.23
N PHE A 162 -4.51 4.29 0.58
CA PHE A 162 -4.62 4.76 -0.81
C PHE A 162 -6.00 5.34 -1.09
N CYS A 163 -6.10 6.16 -2.13
CA CYS A 163 -7.41 6.52 -2.69
C CYS A 163 -7.75 5.61 -3.87
N CYS A 164 -8.91 4.95 -3.84
CA CYS A 164 -9.45 4.30 -5.03
C CYS A 164 -10.30 5.28 -5.83
N VAL A 165 -9.97 5.46 -7.10
CA VAL A 165 -10.70 6.34 -8.02
C VAL A 165 -11.28 5.47 -9.13
N ARG A 166 -12.60 5.54 -9.35
CA ARG A 166 -13.26 4.95 -10.51
C ARG A 166 -13.03 5.80 -11.74
N ILE A 167 -12.68 5.17 -12.84
CA ILE A 167 -12.30 5.85 -14.07
C ILE A 167 -12.96 5.21 -15.28
N ASP A 168 -13.23 6.02 -16.30
CA ASP A 168 -13.58 5.57 -17.65
C ASP A 168 -12.53 6.11 -18.63
N CYS A 169 -11.79 5.17 -19.24
CA CYS A 169 -10.72 5.42 -20.20
C CYS A 169 -11.13 5.02 -21.64
N SER A 170 -12.42 4.83 -21.91
CA SER A 170 -12.96 4.39 -23.21
C SER A 170 -12.78 5.40 -24.35
N SER A 171 -12.42 6.66 -24.03
CA SER A 171 -12.07 7.71 -25.00
C SER A 171 -10.90 7.34 -25.93
N GLY A 172 -9.98 6.47 -25.47
CA GLY A 172 -8.75 6.14 -26.16
C GLY A 172 -7.63 7.18 -26.04
N THR A 173 -7.84 8.27 -25.29
CA THR A 173 -6.87 9.38 -25.12
C THR A 173 -6.71 9.84 -23.67
N GLU A 174 -7.75 9.73 -22.84
CA GLU A 174 -7.76 10.20 -21.45
C GLU A 174 -8.66 9.36 -20.53
N CYS A 175 -8.39 9.37 -19.23
CA CYS A 175 -9.20 8.72 -18.21
C CYS A 175 -10.05 9.73 -17.44
N THR A 176 -11.35 9.73 -17.69
CA THR A 176 -12.34 10.58 -16.99
C THR A 176 -12.76 9.97 -15.64
N GLN A 177 -13.26 10.78 -14.72
CA GLN A 177 -13.71 10.30 -13.42
C GLN A 177 -15.16 9.79 -13.45
N VAL A 178 -15.40 8.60 -12.87
CA VAL A 178 -16.75 8.05 -12.68
C VAL A 178 -17.19 8.21 -11.22
N GLY A 179 -18.42 8.69 -11.00
CA GLY A 179 -19.06 8.72 -9.69
C GLY A 179 -18.73 9.93 -8.79
N GLY A 180 -17.93 10.89 -9.27
CA GLY A 180 -17.84 12.25 -8.69
C GLY A 180 -17.50 12.32 -7.20
N ILE A 181 -16.41 11.68 -6.77
CA ILE A 181 -16.08 11.49 -5.33
C ILE A 181 -15.77 12.78 -4.56
N GLY A 182 -15.56 13.90 -5.26
CA GLY A 182 -15.19 15.20 -4.70
C GLY A 182 -13.68 15.41 -4.55
N THR A 183 -13.30 16.46 -3.82
CA THR A 183 -11.91 16.68 -3.40
C THR A 183 -11.57 15.81 -2.20
N GLN A 184 -10.54 14.99 -2.34
CA GLN A 184 -10.16 13.96 -1.39
C GLN A 184 -9.15 14.49 -0.37
N ASN A 185 -9.51 14.41 0.91
CA ASN A 185 -8.66 14.87 2.00
C ASN A 185 -7.68 13.79 2.42
N PHE A 186 -6.39 14.12 2.51
CA PHE A 186 -5.38 13.22 3.05
C PHE A 186 -4.45 13.91 4.06
N GLN A 187 -3.91 13.15 5.00
CA GLN A 187 -2.78 13.56 5.82
C GLN A 187 -1.52 12.86 5.30
N LEU A 188 -0.35 13.51 5.38
CA LEU A 188 0.94 12.89 5.05
C LEU A 188 2.01 13.41 6.01
N LYS A 189 2.82 12.51 6.55
CA LYS A 189 3.88 12.78 7.54
C LYS A 189 5.26 12.67 6.90
N THR A 190 6.27 13.34 7.43
CA THR A 190 7.68 13.11 7.05
C THR A 190 8.27 11.84 7.67
N THR A 191 7.74 11.44 8.83
CA THR A 191 8.29 10.38 9.70
C THR A 191 7.20 9.36 10.01
N ALA A 192 7.53 8.07 9.94
CA ALA A 192 6.56 7.00 10.17
C ALA A 192 6.38 6.70 11.66
N ALA A 193 5.12 6.63 12.08
CA ALA A 193 4.65 6.17 13.40
C ALA A 193 3.80 4.88 13.25
N ILE A 194 3.15 4.46 14.33
CA ILE A 194 2.24 3.29 14.33
C ILE A 194 0.82 3.78 14.15
N GLY A 195 0.02 2.97 13.45
CA GLY A 195 -1.34 3.34 13.05
C GLY A 195 -1.35 4.18 11.78
N ASP A 196 -0.22 4.81 11.44
CA ASP A 196 0.01 5.39 10.11
C ASP A 196 -0.31 4.33 9.03
N PRO A 197 -1.06 4.69 7.99
CA PRO A 197 -1.39 3.75 6.91
C PRO A 197 -0.17 3.29 6.12
N ALA A 198 -0.17 2.01 5.74
CA ALA A 198 0.87 1.43 4.90
C ALA A 198 0.36 0.18 4.17
N ASP A 199 0.62 0.11 2.86
CA ASP A 199 0.54 -1.10 2.05
C ASP A 199 -0.76 -1.93 2.22
N GLY A 200 -1.91 -1.26 2.17
CA GLY A 200 -3.23 -1.90 2.28
C GLY A 200 -3.70 -2.17 3.70
N GLY A 201 -2.91 -1.83 4.71
CA GLY A 201 -3.25 -1.89 6.13
C GLY A 201 -2.68 -0.71 6.90
N VAL A 202 -2.29 -0.94 8.14
CA VAL A 202 -1.60 0.05 8.98
C VAL A 202 -0.22 -0.46 9.39
N ILE A 203 0.68 0.46 9.70
CA ILE A 203 1.93 0.13 10.40
C ILE A 203 1.53 -0.42 11.78
N GLY A 204 1.72 -1.73 11.97
CA GLY A 204 1.59 -2.39 13.25
C GLY A 204 2.95 -2.37 13.95
N CYS A 205 3.58 -3.53 14.09
CA CYS A 205 4.95 -3.61 14.54
C CYS A 205 5.88 -2.92 13.53
N MET A 206 7.10 -2.56 13.95
CA MET A 206 8.15 -2.30 12.96
C MET A 206 9.48 -3.02 13.25
N ASN A 207 9.74 -3.49 14.48
CA ASN A 207 11.01 -4.12 14.90
C ASN A 207 10.99 -5.63 14.61
N GLY A 208 10.15 -6.03 13.67
CA GLY A 208 9.97 -7.41 13.25
C GLY A 208 10.96 -7.72 12.14
N GLU A 209 12.24 -7.72 12.46
CA GLU A 209 13.40 -8.04 11.60
C GLU A 209 13.96 -6.86 10.78
N LEU A 210 13.67 -6.74 9.48
CA LEU A 210 14.43 -5.83 8.59
C LEU A 210 13.68 -4.56 8.16
N ASN A 211 12.35 -4.53 8.27
CA ASN A 211 11.50 -3.44 7.79
C ASN A 211 10.13 -3.47 8.50
N ASN A 212 9.49 -2.30 8.56
CA ASN A 212 8.15 -2.07 9.13
C ASN A 212 7.15 -3.21 8.83
N LEU A 213 6.52 -3.76 9.88
CA LEU A 213 5.49 -4.81 9.75
C LEU A 213 4.11 -4.18 9.60
N VAL A 214 3.50 -4.42 8.45
CA VAL A 214 2.14 -3.97 8.14
C VAL A 214 1.15 -4.98 8.67
N VAL A 215 0.10 -4.53 9.36
CA VAL A 215 -0.98 -5.40 9.85
C VAL A 215 -2.32 -5.04 9.18
N PRO A 216 -3.29 -5.96 9.11
CA PRO A 216 -4.65 -5.63 8.72
C PRO A 216 -5.21 -4.50 9.60
N ALA A 217 -5.90 -3.53 9.00
CA ALA A 217 -6.53 -2.43 9.73
C ALA A 217 -7.72 -2.87 10.62
N ALA A 218 -8.21 -4.10 10.44
CA ALA A 218 -9.21 -4.77 11.26
C ALA A 218 -8.88 -6.28 11.35
N ASP A 219 -9.34 -6.95 12.40
CA ASP A 219 -9.18 -8.40 12.55
C ASP A 219 -9.80 -9.15 11.35
N ASN A 220 -9.03 -10.07 10.77
CA ASN A 220 -9.42 -10.89 9.62
C ASN A 220 -9.78 -12.34 10.01
N SER A 221 -9.81 -12.64 11.30
CA SER A 221 -10.17 -13.95 11.84
C SER A 221 -11.66 -14.04 12.23
N THR A 222 -12.28 -15.18 11.95
CA THR A 222 -13.68 -15.47 12.35
C THR A 222 -13.71 -16.30 13.64
N GLY A 223 -13.40 -15.65 14.76
CA GLY A 223 -13.25 -16.31 16.06
C GLY A 223 -11.97 -17.16 16.17
N THR A 224 -11.72 -17.71 17.36
CA THR A 224 -10.45 -18.37 17.74
C THR A 224 -10.00 -19.43 16.73
N LYS A 225 -8.82 -19.23 16.13
CA LYS A 225 -8.18 -20.19 15.20
C LYS A 225 -6.92 -20.80 15.82
N GLN A 226 -6.63 -22.04 15.42
CA GLN A 226 -5.35 -22.69 15.71
C GLN A 226 -4.27 -22.21 14.74
N TRP A 227 -3.02 -22.10 15.19
CA TRP A 227 -1.90 -21.56 14.40
C TRP A 227 -1.64 -22.35 13.10
N GLY A 228 -1.53 -23.68 13.23
CA GLY A 228 -1.22 -24.59 12.13
C GLY A 228 -1.93 -25.94 12.28
N GLY A 229 -3.25 -25.91 12.48
CA GLY A 229 -4.09 -27.10 12.65
C GLY A 229 -3.92 -27.81 14.00
N TYR A 230 -4.76 -28.83 14.24
CA TYR A 230 -4.67 -29.69 15.41
C TYR A 230 -3.91 -30.98 15.08
N GLY A 231 -3.08 -31.46 16.00
CA GLY A 231 -2.45 -32.78 15.93
C GLY A 231 -1.47 -33.03 14.78
N THR A 232 -1.11 -32.01 13.99
CA THR A 232 -0.22 -32.16 12.81
C THR A 232 1.11 -31.45 13.03
N THR A 233 2.21 -32.20 12.96
CA THR A 233 3.57 -31.63 13.04
C THR A 233 3.98 -31.05 11.69
N THR A 234 4.05 -29.73 11.59
CA THR A 234 4.35 -29.02 10.34
C THR A 234 5.83 -28.73 10.10
N ASN A 235 6.70 -28.94 11.10
CA ASN A 235 8.12 -28.55 11.10
C ASN A 235 8.39 -27.04 10.92
N ALA A 236 7.39 -26.18 11.12
CA ALA A 236 7.55 -24.72 11.18
C ALA A 236 8.12 -24.31 12.55
N THR A 237 9.45 -24.33 12.68
CA THR A 237 10.18 -24.18 13.96
C THR A 237 10.87 -22.83 14.15
N SER A 238 10.77 -21.90 13.19
CA SER A 238 11.45 -20.59 13.32
C SER A 238 10.84 -19.75 14.43
N THR A 239 11.66 -19.08 15.22
CA THR A 239 11.23 -18.19 16.31
C THR A 239 11.21 -16.70 15.90
N THR A 240 11.68 -16.36 14.71
CA THR A 240 11.63 -14.99 14.16
C THR A 240 10.92 -14.93 12.81
N ASP A 241 11.22 -15.84 11.88
CA ASP A 241 10.67 -15.81 10.51
C ASP A 241 9.28 -16.47 10.42
N GLY A 242 8.23 -15.67 10.66
CA GLY A 242 6.83 -16.05 10.44
C GLY A 242 6.47 -16.28 8.98
N ALA A 243 7.22 -15.70 8.05
CA ALA A 243 6.94 -15.75 6.63
C ALA A 243 7.34 -17.08 5.99
N THR A 244 8.45 -17.68 6.45
CA THR A 244 8.84 -19.06 6.16
C THR A 244 7.95 -20.04 6.94
N ASN A 245 7.72 -19.83 8.24
CA ASN A 245 6.82 -20.69 9.03
C ASN A 245 5.43 -20.82 8.38
N THR A 246 4.83 -19.71 7.95
CA THR A 246 3.54 -19.70 7.23
C THR A 246 3.61 -20.53 5.95
N SER A 247 4.67 -20.36 5.15
CA SER A 247 4.86 -21.12 3.92
C SER A 247 4.97 -22.63 4.19
N THR A 248 5.66 -23.01 5.25
CA THR A 248 5.85 -24.40 5.67
C THR A 248 4.54 -25.02 6.20
N ILE A 249 3.78 -24.29 7.02
CA ILE A 249 2.46 -24.75 7.52
C ILE A 249 1.49 -24.94 6.35
N VAL A 250 1.42 -23.98 5.41
CA VAL A 250 0.54 -24.06 4.23
C VAL A 250 0.95 -25.18 3.28
N ALA A 251 2.25 -25.46 3.13
CA ALA A 251 2.74 -26.61 2.36
C ALA A 251 2.37 -27.96 3.02
N ALA A 252 2.30 -28.02 4.36
CA ALA A 252 1.95 -29.23 5.11
C ALA A 252 0.44 -29.50 5.18
N LEU A 253 -0.40 -28.45 5.18
CA LEU A 253 -1.86 -28.55 5.41
C LEU A 253 -2.71 -28.27 4.16
N GLY A 254 -2.12 -27.71 3.11
CA GLY A 254 -2.85 -27.15 1.97
C GLY A 254 -3.45 -25.77 2.27
N ALA A 255 -3.71 -24.98 1.23
CA ALA A 255 -4.29 -23.65 1.37
C ALA A 255 -5.76 -23.72 1.85
N GLY A 256 -6.13 -22.86 2.81
CA GLY A 256 -7.48 -22.79 3.35
C GLY A 256 -7.59 -21.83 4.53
N THR A 257 -8.81 -21.53 4.97
CA THR A 257 -9.11 -20.52 6.01
C THR A 257 -9.47 -21.12 7.39
N THR A 258 -9.20 -22.41 7.59
CA THR A 258 -9.52 -23.15 8.83
C THR A 258 -8.48 -22.97 9.95
N TYR A 259 -7.27 -22.53 9.63
CA TYR A 259 -6.16 -22.29 10.56
C TYR A 259 -5.46 -20.97 10.24
N ALA A 260 -4.81 -20.35 11.24
CA ALA A 260 -4.38 -18.96 11.18
C ALA A 260 -3.34 -18.69 10.08
N ALA A 261 -2.32 -19.52 9.93
CA ALA A 261 -1.34 -19.36 8.84
C ALA A 261 -1.98 -19.45 7.43
N GLY A 262 -3.03 -20.25 7.29
CA GLY A 262 -3.78 -20.40 6.04
C GLY A 262 -4.65 -19.19 5.74
N ILE A 263 -5.33 -18.64 6.76
CA ILE A 263 -6.01 -17.33 6.67
C ILE A 263 -5.02 -16.26 6.25
N CYS A 264 -3.85 -16.17 6.89
CA CYS A 264 -2.85 -15.18 6.54
C CYS A 264 -2.31 -15.34 5.11
N ASN A 265 -2.06 -16.56 4.64
CA ASN A 265 -1.61 -16.80 3.27
C ASN A 265 -2.71 -16.53 2.23
N ALA A 266 -3.98 -16.71 2.58
CA ALA A 266 -5.15 -16.43 1.74
C ALA A 266 -5.68 -15.00 1.89
N TYR A 267 -5.17 -14.21 2.84
CA TYR A 267 -5.66 -12.87 3.11
C TYR A 267 -5.27 -11.92 1.97
N THR A 268 -6.25 -11.13 1.54
CA THR A 268 -6.07 -10.10 0.54
C THR A 268 -6.78 -8.83 1.02
N THR A 269 -6.28 -7.68 0.62
CA THR A 269 -6.92 -6.38 0.85
C THR A 269 -6.90 -5.57 -0.44
N THR A 270 -7.83 -4.61 -0.53
CA THR A 270 -8.01 -3.72 -1.68
C THR A 270 -6.74 -2.89 -1.96
N GLY A 271 -6.63 -2.33 -3.15
CA GLY A 271 -5.41 -1.68 -3.62
C GLY A 271 -4.35 -2.69 -4.10
N GLY A 272 -4.70 -3.96 -4.29
CA GLY A 272 -3.84 -4.95 -4.94
C GLY A 272 -2.83 -5.66 -4.03
N PHE A 273 -3.05 -5.67 -2.71
CA PHE A 273 -2.20 -6.40 -1.75
C PHE A 273 -2.72 -7.82 -1.55
N THR A 274 -2.66 -8.60 -2.63
CA THR A 274 -3.17 -9.99 -2.71
C THR A 274 -2.19 -11.06 -2.25
N THR A 275 -0.94 -10.69 -1.90
CA THR A 275 0.14 -11.63 -1.58
C THR A 275 1.13 -11.04 -0.57
N GLY A 276 1.88 -11.92 0.10
CA GLY A 276 2.94 -11.53 1.03
C GLY A 276 2.46 -11.26 2.46
N TRP A 277 1.23 -11.66 2.79
CA TRP A 277 0.70 -11.77 4.13
C TRP A 277 1.13 -13.09 4.80
N PHE A 278 1.43 -13.05 6.10
CA PHE A 278 1.90 -14.22 6.87
C PHE A 278 1.53 -14.13 8.35
N LEU A 279 1.51 -15.27 9.05
CA LEU A 279 1.37 -15.34 10.50
C LEU A 279 2.76 -15.10 11.15
N PRO A 280 2.94 -14.06 11.99
CA PRO A 280 4.24 -13.70 12.56
C PRO A 280 4.77 -14.79 13.52
N ALA A 281 6.09 -14.97 13.58
CA ALA A 281 6.70 -15.96 14.48
C ALA A 281 7.20 -15.38 15.81
N GLY A 282 7.44 -16.29 16.75
CA GLY A 282 7.97 -16.03 18.08
C GLY A 282 6.99 -16.42 19.18
N ASN A 283 7.48 -16.38 20.42
CA ASN A 283 6.65 -16.39 21.62
C ASN A 283 6.71 -15.00 22.27
N ASN A 284 5.71 -14.67 23.10
CA ASN A 284 5.69 -13.42 23.87
C ASN A 284 6.58 -13.53 25.11
N SER A 285 7.80 -14.06 24.92
CA SER A 285 8.74 -14.47 25.97
C SER A 285 10.18 -14.06 25.68
N GLY A 286 10.45 -13.50 24.48
CA GLY A 286 11.77 -13.03 24.07
C GLY A 286 11.67 -11.80 23.18
N ALA A 287 12.60 -10.86 23.36
CA ALA A 287 12.52 -9.51 22.79
C ALA A 287 12.63 -9.43 21.25
N SER A 288 13.00 -10.53 20.56
CA SER A 288 13.36 -10.57 19.14
C SER A 288 12.32 -11.21 18.22
N GLY A 289 11.18 -11.68 18.73
CA GLY A 289 10.11 -12.26 17.91
C GLY A 289 9.26 -11.20 17.21
N GLN A 290 8.87 -11.44 15.95
CA GLN A 290 7.87 -10.64 15.25
C GLN A 290 6.57 -10.54 16.07
N LEU A 291 6.14 -11.66 16.68
CA LEU A 291 4.98 -11.72 17.57
C LEU A 291 5.19 -10.93 18.87
N ASN A 292 6.40 -10.85 19.42
CA ASN A 292 6.65 -10.07 20.64
C ASN A 292 6.63 -8.56 20.36
N CYS A 293 7.23 -8.14 19.23
CA CYS A 293 7.05 -6.78 18.73
C CYS A 293 5.55 -6.48 18.56
N LEU A 294 4.81 -7.40 17.91
CA LEU A 294 3.35 -7.48 17.84
C LEU A 294 2.67 -7.94 19.17
N TYR A 295 3.30 -7.75 20.33
CA TYR A 295 2.63 -7.89 21.65
C TYR A 295 2.90 -6.73 22.63
N THR A 296 4.10 -6.16 22.64
CA THR A 296 4.53 -5.15 23.63
C THR A 296 3.70 -3.85 23.62
N ASN A 297 3.04 -3.50 22.52
CA ASN A 297 2.59 -2.14 22.23
C ASN A 297 1.17 -2.03 21.63
N LYS A 298 0.18 -2.69 22.22
CA LYS A 298 -1.24 -2.57 21.81
C LYS A 298 -1.75 -1.15 22.08
N ALA A 299 -2.69 -0.71 21.26
CA ALA A 299 -3.75 0.19 21.72
C ALA A 299 -4.85 -0.67 22.34
#